data_AF-A0A2K0T4M8-F1
#
_entry.id   AF-A0A2K0T4M8-F1
#
_cell.length_a   1.000
_cell.length_b   1.000
_cell.length_c   1.000
_cell.angle_alpha   90.00
_cell.angle_beta   90.00
_cell.angle_gamma   90.00
#
_symmetry.space_group_name_H-M   'P 1'
#
loop_
_entity.id
_entity.type
_entity.pdbx_description
1 polymer ?
#
loop_
_entity_poly.entity_id
_entity_poly.type
_entity_poly.pdbx_seq_one_letter_code
_entity_poly.pdbx_strand_id
1 'polypeptide(L)'
;MWVPPGLGGGFVTKGPFANMTINLGPRDSVAYNPRRLKRDVGSTYNTRFANYTTVLNILRQPNIEEFRYQLEGVPYSNEIVGPHIAGHITIGGDPGGDIYASPGDPAFYVHHAMVDRIWTLWQAVDPESRHKKLGGREYGHITWANTPPSRETKLGDNIDLGYAGKPIQIADVMDTLSGPLCYFYL
;
A
#
# COMPACT_ATOMS: atom_id res chain seq x y z
N MET A 1 -6.43 18.01 4.14
CA MET A 1 -6.07 17.98 5.58
C MET A 1 -4.67 18.53 5.75
N TRP A 2 -4.42 19.46 6.68
CA TRP A 2 -3.05 19.91 6.98
C TRP A 2 -2.38 18.91 7.93
N VAL A 3 -1.13 18.56 7.62
CA VAL A 3 -0.30 17.65 8.40
C VAL A 3 0.91 18.43 8.88
N PRO A 4 1.24 18.41 10.18
CA PRO A 4 2.49 19.00 10.62
C PRO A 4 3.66 18.27 9.95
N PRO A 5 4.71 19.00 9.53
CA PRO A 5 5.91 18.36 9.00
C PRO A 5 6.51 17.41 10.04
N GLY A 6 7.28 16.44 9.55
CA GLY A 6 8.05 15.56 10.41
C GLY A 6 9.20 16.31 11.11
N LEU A 7 10.06 15.52 11.76
CA LEU A 7 11.26 16.04 12.43
C LEU A 7 12.47 16.12 11.46
N GLY A 8 12.23 15.98 10.15
CA GLY A 8 13.27 15.84 9.13
C GLY A 8 13.05 16.79 7.94
N GLY A 9 12.91 16.22 6.75
CA GLY A 9 12.74 16.94 5.47
C GLY A 9 14.00 16.98 4.60
N GLY A 10 15.14 16.62 5.19
CA GLY A 10 16.44 16.59 4.53
C GLY A 10 16.81 15.24 3.92
N PHE A 11 18.02 15.18 3.37
CA PHE A 11 18.61 13.94 2.88
C PHE A 11 18.87 12.96 4.02
N VAL A 12 18.74 11.67 3.72
CA VAL A 12 19.22 10.61 4.62
C VAL A 12 20.75 10.70 4.70
N THR A 13 21.29 10.74 5.93
CA THR A 13 22.74 10.95 6.19
C THR A 13 23.42 9.77 6.86
N LYS A 14 22.66 8.76 7.32
CA LYS A 14 23.17 7.59 8.05
C LYS A 14 22.48 6.31 7.60
N GLY A 15 23.11 5.18 7.92
CA GLY A 15 22.61 3.84 7.59
C GLY A 15 22.94 3.39 6.16
N PRO A 16 22.51 2.18 5.77
CA PRO A 16 22.93 1.55 4.52
C PRO A 16 22.49 2.30 3.26
N PHE A 17 21.49 3.18 3.37
CA PHE A 17 20.91 3.93 2.25
C PHE A 17 21.33 5.41 2.21
N ALA A 18 22.29 5.85 3.04
CA ALA A 18 22.72 7.25 3.08
C ALA A 18 23.23 7.80 1.73
N ASN A 19 23.81 6.92 0.91
CA ASN A 19 24.34 7.23 -0.43
C ASN A 19 23.46 6.69 -1.56
N MET A 20 22.21 6.30 -1.26
CA MET A 20 21.28 5.80 -2.26
C MET A 20 20.86 6.92 -3.23
N THR A 21 20.86 6.61 -4.52
CA THR A 21 20.35 7.50 -5.58
C THR A 21 19.00 7.01 -6.06
N ILE A 22 18.02 7.91 -6.06
CA ILE A 22 16.69 7.76 -6.63
C ILE A 22 16.76 8.25 -8.08
N ASN A 23 16.47 7.39 -9.05
CA ASN A 23 16.66 7.69 -10.47
C ASN A 23 15.39 8.09 -11.21
N LEU A 24 14.21 7.81 -10.65
CA LEU A 24 12.90 7.99 -11.31
C LEU A 24 11.99 8.91 -10.47
N GLY A 25 10.88 9.33 -11.05
CA GLY A 25 9.99 10.31 -10.45
C GLY A 25 10.55 11.74 -10.48
N PRO A 26 9.90 12.70 -9.81
CA PRO A 26 8.71 12.54 -8.98
C PRO A 26 7.47 12.14 -9.79
N ARG A 27 6.44 11.67 -9.11
CA ARG A 27 5.16 11.17 -9.63
C ARG A 27 5.38 10.03 -10.62
N ASP A 28 4.57 9.99 -11.67
CA ASP A 28 4.56 8.99 -12.75
C ASP A 28 5.68 9.17 -13.78
N SER A 29 6.63 10.10 -13.55
CA SER A 29 7.74 10.33 -14.46
C SER A 29 8.71 9.15 -14.49
N VAL A 30 8.91 8.60 -15.68
CA VAL A 30 9.90 7.55 -15.98
C VAL A 30 11.22 8.10 -16.56
N ALA A 31 11.36 9.42 -16.63
CA ALA A 31 12.60 10.04 -17.10
C ALA A 31 13.72 9.92 -16.06
N TYR A 32 14.97 9.81 -16.55
CA TYR A 32 16.15 9.78 -15.67
C TYR A 32 16.31 11.10 -14.90
N ASN A 33 16.19 11.03 -13.58
CA ASN A 33 16.23 12.17 -12.66
C ASN A 33 16.95 11.78 -11.34
N PRO A 34 18.28 11.62 -11.37
CA PRO A 34 19.06 11.17 -10.23
C PRO A 34 19.07 12.20 -9.10
N ARG A 35 18.64 11.78 -7.91
CA ARG A 35 18.65 12.61 -6.69
C ARG A 35 18.82 11.75 -5.45
N ARG A 36 19.17 12.37 -4.32
CA ARG A 36 19.37 11.67 -3.05
C ARG A 36 18.04 11.41 -2.34
N LEU A 37 17.95 10.27 -1.65
CA LEU A 37 16.83 9.93 -0.77
C LEU A 37 16.62 10.99 0.32
N LYS A 38 15.38 11.45 0.48
CA LYS A 38 14.95 12.35 1.57
C LYS A 38 13.89 11.67 2.43
N ARG A 39 13.89 11.95 3.74
CA ARG A 39 12.84 11.52 4.66
C ARG A 39 12.41 12.65 5.57
N ASP A 40 11.12 12.70 5.86
CA ASP A 40 10.54 13.65 6.81
C ASP A 40 9.69 12.91 7.84
N VAL A 41 10.36 12.15 8.70
CA VAL A 41 9.68 11.19 9.58
C VAL A 41 8.85 11.92 10.63
N GLY A 42 7.55 11.63 10.65
CA GLY A 42 6.58 12.28 11.54
C GLY A 42 5.51 11.31 12.05
N SER A 43 5.25 11.30 13.36
CA SER A 43 4.39 10.30 14.00
C SER A 43 2.89 10.61 13.93
N THR A 44 2.49 11.82 13.53
CA THR A 44 1.10 12.29 13.64
C THR A 44 0.09 11.38 12.93
N TYR A 45 0.39 10.94 11.70
CA TYR A 45 -0.49 10.05 10.95
C TYR A 45 -0.47 8.64 11.51
N ASN A 46 0.71 8.12 11.84
CA ASN A 46 0.85 6.79 12.42
C ASN A 46 0.01 6.63 13.70
N THR A 47 0.14 7.58 14.64
CA THR A 47 -0.57 7.54 15.92
C THR A 47 -2.10 7.62 15.73
N ARG A 48 -2.55 8.37 14.73
CA ARG A 48 -3.98 8.58 14.47
C ARG A 48 -4.63 7.45 13.69
N PHE A 49 -3.95 6.90 12.70
CA PHE A 49 -4.55 6.04 11.67
C PHE A 49 -3.92 4.64 11.58
N ALA A 50 -2.79 4.38 12.24
CA ALA A 50 -2.08 3.09 12.18
C ALA A 50 -1.78 2.52 13.58
N ASN A 51 -2.61 2.85 14.57
CA ASN A 51 -2.48 2.29 15.92
C ASN A 51 -3.14 0.89 16.03
N TYR A 52 -2.88 0.21 17.15
CA TYR A 52 -3.39 -1.13 17.42
C TYR A 52 -4.92 -1.23 17.31
N THR A 53 -5.65 -0.25 17.86
CA THR A 53 -7.12 -0.23 17.81
C THR A 53 -7.61 -0.16 16.38
N THR A 54 -6.98 0.65 15.53
CA THR A 54 -7.32 0.72 14.09
C THR A 54 -7.09 -0.63 13.40
N VAL A 55 -5.94 -1.27 13.62
CA VAL A 55 -5.66 -2.60 13.03
C VAL A 55 -6.66 -3.64 13.50
N LEU A 56 -6.99 -3.68 14.80
CA LEU A 56 -7.99 -4.60 15.33
C LEU A 56 -9.38 -4.38 14.71
N ASN A 57 -9.77 -3.12 14.47
CA ASN A 57 -11.02 -2.78 13.81
C ASN A 57 -11.02 -3.21 12.32
N ILE A 58 -9.89 -3.09 11.63
CA ILE A 58 -9.74 -3.57 10.24
C ILE A 58 -9.96 -5.08 10.17
N LEU A 59 -9.34 -5.86 11.06
CA LEU A 59 -9.47 -7.33 11.07
C LEU A 59 -10.91 -7.81 11.31
N ARG A 60 -11.74 -6.99 11.95
CA ARG A 60 -13.16 -7.28 12.24
C ARG A 60 -14.12 -6.90 11.12
N GLN A 61 -13.65 -6.26 10.04
CA GLN A 61 -14.55 -5.85 8.97
C GLN A 61 -15.21 -7.07 8.30
N PRO A 62 -16.51 -7.01 8.01
CA PRO A 62 -17.27 -8.19 7.57
C PRO A 62 -17.02 -8.55 6.11
N ASN A 63 -16.56 -7.59 5.30
CA ASN A 63 -16.37 -7.76 3.86
C ASN A 63 -15.14 -6.96 3.38
N ILE A 64 -14.70 -7.28 2.16
CA ILE A 64 -13.49 -6.69 1.56
C ILE A 64 -13.61 -5.18 1.29
N GLU A 65 -14.83 -4.67 1.09
CA GLU A 65 -15.05 -3.23 0.82
C GLU A 65 -14.73 -2.41 2.08
N GLU A 66 -15.34 -2.77 3.20
CA GLU A 66 -15.10 -2.08 4.48
C GLU A 66 -13.67 -2.32 4.97
N PHE A 67 -13.11 -3.52 4.75
CA PHE A 67 -11.70 -3.80 5.01
C PHE A 67 -10.79 -2.84 4.25
N ARG A 68 -10.99 -2.70 2.92
CA ARG A 68 -10.16 -1.83 2.08
C ARG A 68 -10.35 -0.37 2.41
N TYR A 69 -11.57 0.12 2.68
CA TYR A 69 -11.75 1.51 3.12
C TYR A 69 -10.98 1.82 4.41
N GLN A 70 -10.98 0.92 5.38
CA GLN A 70 -10.26 1.15 6.63
C GLN A 70 -8.74 1.00 6.48
N LEU A 71 -8.27 0.14 5.57
CA LEU A 71 -6.85 -0.09 5.31
C LEU A 71 -6.22 0.98 4.41
N GLU A 72 -6.85 1.22 3.26
CA GLU A 72 -6.40 2.07 2.15
C GLU A 72 -6.85 3.53 2.28
N GLY A 73 -7.88 3.78 3.09
CA GLY A 73 -8.60 5.04 3.12
C GLY A 73 -9.81 5.06 2.19
N VAL A 74 -10.70 6.03 2.39
CA VAL A 74 -11.83 6.28 1.48
C VAL A 74 -11.40 7.31 0.43
N PRO A 75 -11.57 7.04 -0.88
CA PRO A 75 -11.24 8.00 -1.91
C PRO A 75 -11.90 9.36 -1.66
N TYR A 76 -11.13 10.44 -1.79
CA TYR A 76 -11.57 11.82 -1.57
C TYR A 76 -11.99 12.16 -0.11
N SER A 77 -11.84 11.25 0.85
CA SER A 77 -12.06 11.52 2.27
C SER A 77 -10.77 11.94 2.97
N ASN A 78 -10.89 12.90 3.89
CA ASN A 78 -9.83 13.23 4.84
C ASN A 78 -10.06 12.58 6.22
N GLU A 79 -11.16 11.84 6.39
CA GLU A 79 -11.56 11.27 7.68
C GLU A 79 -11.04 9.85 7.86
N ILE A 80 -11.09 9.06 6.78
CA ILE A 80 -10.62 7.68 6.75
C ILE A 80 -9.43 7.62 5.80
N VAL A 81 -8.23 7.64 6.37
CA VAL A 81 -6.94 7.59 5.67
C VAL A 81 -6.36 6.18 5.67
N GLY A 82 -6.54 5.45 6.77
CA GLY A 82 -6.08 4.07 6.92
C GLY A 82 -4.56 3.92 7.14
N PRO A 83 -4.11 2.75 7.65
CA PRO A 83 -2.70 2.45 7.87
C PRO A 83 -1.82 2.49 6.62
N HIS A 84 -2.35 2.21 5.42
CA HIS A 84 -1.56 2.22 4.19
C HIS A 84 -1.07 3.64 3.88
N ILE A 85 -1.98 4.60 3.70
CA ILE A 85 -1.60 6.00 3.47
C ILE A 85 -0.81 6.54 4.67
N ALA A 86 -1.22 6.22 5.90
CA ALA A 86 -0.54 6.70 7.09
C ALA A 86 0.93 6.24 7.18
N GLY A 87 1.23 5.00 6.77
CA GLY A 87 2.59 4.48 6.71
C GLY A 87 3.47 5.27 5.73
N HIS A 88 2.97 5.52 4.52
CA HIS A 88 3.65 6.36 3.52
C HIS A 88 3.92 7.77 4.03
N ILE A 89 2.90 8.44 4.57
CA ILE A 89 3.03 9.82 5.08
C ILE A 89 3.96 9.89 6.31
N THR A 90 4.02 8.84 7.12
CA THR A 90 4.92 8.77 8.27
C THR A 90 6.39 8.74 7.87
N ILE A 91 6.73 8.14 6.72
CA ILE A 91 8.09 8.17 6.16
C ILE A 91 8.36 9.55 5.54
N GLY A 92 7.39 10.03 4.75
CA GLY A 92 7.44 11.33 4.08
C GLY A 92 8.63 11.48 3.13
N GLY A 93 9.03 12.71 2.88
CA GLY A 93 10.19 13.01 2.03
C GLY A 93 10.01 12.60 0.56
N ASP A 94 11.11 12.18 -0.07
CA ASP A 94 11.19 11.88 -1.50
C ASP A 94 11.97 10.58 -1.72
N PRO A 95 11.32 9.50 -2.21
CA PRO A 95 9.95 9.44 -2.71
C PRO A 95 8.91 8.91 -1.70
N GLY A 96 9.20 8.80 -0.40
CA GLY A 96 8.34 8.09 0.56
C GLY A 96 6.89 8.59 0.64
N GLY A 97 6.65 9.89 0.43
CA GLY A 97 5.31 10.49 0.36
C GLY A 97 4.71 10.59 -1.05
N ASP A 98 5.38 10.07 -2.08
CA ASP A 98 4.94 10.11 -3.47
C ASP A 98 4.19 8.81 -3.83
N ILE A 99 2.89 8.90 -4.13
CA ILE A 99 2.06 7.71 -4.37
C ILE A 99 2.48 6.87 -5.58
N TYR A 100 3.24 7.44 -6.53
CA TYR A 100 3.71 6.73 -7.72
C TYR A 100 5.13 6.19 -7.53
N ALA A 101 6.00 7.03 -6.95
CA ALA A 101 7.42 6.73 -6.81
C ALA A 101 7.80 6.11 -5.46
N SER A 102 6.85 5.88 -4.55
CA SER A 102 7.09 5.35 -3.20
C SER A 102 7.95 4.08 -3.13
N PRO A 103 7.95 3.13 -4.10
CA PRO A 103 8.87 1.99 -4.08
C PRO A 103 10.35 2.36 -4.15
N GLY A 104 10.67 3.61 -4.50
CA GLY A 104 12.04 4.13 -4.46
C GLY A 104 12.57 4.36 -3.04
N ASP A 105 11.72 4.45 -2.00
CA ASP A 105 12.18 4.36 -0.61
C ASP A 105 12.19 2.88 -0.17
N PRO A 106 13.33 2.33 0.31
CA PRO A 106 13.40 0.94 0.77
C PRO A 106 12.40 0.56 1.88
N ALA A 107 11.87 1.53 2.63
CA ALA A 107 10.84 1.30 3.63
C ALA A 107 9.49 0.85 3.03
N PHE A 108 9.28 1.07 1.72
CA PHE A 108 8.11 0.59 0.98
C PHE A 108 7.86 -0.91 1.21
N TYR A 109 8.90 -1.73 1.08
CA TYR A 109 8.76 -3.18 1.11
C TYR A 109 8.36 -3.71 2.49
N VAL A 110 8.90 -3.14 3.56
CA VAL A 110 8.50 -3.51 4.93
C VAL A 110 7.11 -2.97 5.28
N HIS A 111 6.74 -1.81 4.73
CA HIS A 111 5.38 -1.28 4.87
C HIS A 111 4.36 -2.19 4.19
N HIS A 112 4.56 -2.54 2.93
CA HIS A 112 3.65 -3.43 2.20
C HIS A 112 3.67 -4.87 2.72
N ALA A 113 4.76 -5.35 3.32
CA ALA A 113 4.73 -6.62 4.05
C ALA A 113 3.77 -6.58 5.25
N MET A 114 3.63 -5.44 5.94
CA MET A 114 2.63 -5.28 7.00
C MET A 114 1.21 -5.14 6.44
N VAL A 115 1.04 -4.45 5.31
CA VAL A 115 -0.26 -4.38 4.61
C VAL A 115 -0.74 -5.78 4.23
N ASP A 116 0.14 -6.58 3.62
CA ASP A 116 -0.13 -7.97 3.24
C ASP A 116 -0.40 -8.86 4.46
N ARG A 117 0.35 -8.68 5.55
CA ARG A 117 0.07 -9.37 6.81
C ARG A 117 -1.33 -9.07 7.35
N ILE A 118 -1.77 -7.81 7.34
CA ILE A 118 -3.12 -7.43 7.77
C ILE A 118 -4.17 -8.08 6.87
N TRP A 119 -3.94 -8.11 5.56
CA TRP A 119 -4.85 -8.75 4.60
C TRP A 119 -4.92 -10.28 4.81
N THR A 120 -3.77 -10.93 4.95
CA THR A 120 -3.65 -12.37 5.22
C THR A 120 -4.39 -12.74 6.51
N LEU A 121 -4.20 -11.98 7.60
CA LEU A 121 -4.89 -12.21 8.87
C LEU A 121 -6.40 -12.00 8.75
N TRP A 122 -6.84 -11.00 7.99
CA TRP A 122 -8.27 -10.79 7.73
C TRP A 122 -8.84 -11.97 6.92
N GLN A 123 -8.16 -12.44 5.88
CA GLN A 123 -8.61 -13.57 5.08
C GLN A 123 -8.70 -14.87 5.90
N ALA A 124 -7.74 -15.12 6.81
CA ALA A 124 -7.69 -16.32 7.64
C ALA A 124 -8.91 -16.53 8.57
N VAL A 125 -9.74 -15.50 8.80
CA VAL A 125 -10.97 -15.62 9.58
C VAL A 125 -12.04 -16.45 8.85
N ASP A 126 -12.10 -16.37 7.52
CA ASP A 126 -13.05 -17.09 6.66
C ASP A 126 -12.43 -17.29 5.26
N PRO A 127 -11.41 -18.15 5.14
CA PRO A 127 -10.59 -18.25 3.93
C PRO A 127 -11.41 -18.73 2.71
N GLU A 128 -12.38 -19.62 2.91
CA GLU A 128 -13.22 -20.16 1.82
C GLU A 128 -13.98 -19.07 1.06
N SER A 129 -14.43 -18.04 1.80
CA SER A 129 -15.11 -16.86 1.27
C SER A 129 -14.13 -15.76 0.90
N ARG A 130 -13.25 -15.36 1.84
CA ARG A 130 -12.40 -14.16 1.74
C ARG A 130 -11.28 -14.27 0.70
N HIS A 131 -10.84 -15.48 0.33
CA HIS A 131 -9.92 -15.67 -0.81
C HIS A 131 -10.59 -15.45 -2.17
N LYS A 132 -11.92 -15.29 -2.23
CA LYS A 132 -12.68 -15.18 -3.49
C LYS A 132 -13.40 -13.84 -3.67
N LYS A 133 -13.25 -12.89 -2.73
CA LYS A 133 -13.98 -11.61 -2.73
C LYS A 133 -13.07 -10.45 -3.10
N LEU A 134 -13.45 -9.72 -4.14
CA LEU A 134 -12.73 -8.52 -4.62
C LEU A 134 -13.51 -7.20 -4.35
N GLY A 135 -14.79 -7.30 -3.99
CA GLY A 135 -15.70 -6.16 -3.78
C GLY A 135 -16.35 -5.70 -5.09
N GLY A 136 -17.20 -4.67 -5.03
CA GLY A 136 -17.87 -4.08 -6.21
C GLY A 136 -18.03 -2.56 -6.17
N ARG A 137 -17.55 -1.88 -5.12
CA ARG A 137 -17.50 -0.40 -5.04
C ARG A 137 -16.22 0.17 -5.67
N GLU A 138 -15.82 1.40 -5.36
CA GLU A 138 -14.75 2.19 -6.01
C GLU A 138 -13.42 1.43 -6.18
N TYR A 139 -13.15 0.50 -5.25
CA TYR A 139 -11.95 -0.31 -5.20
C TYR A 139 -12.05 -1.65 -5.95
N GLY A 140 -13.26 -2.11 -6.29
CA GLY A 140 -13.52 -3.37 -7.00
C GLY A 140 -13.44 -3.28 -8.52
N HIS A 141 -13.03 -2.13 -9.07
CA HIS A 141 -12.93 -1.89 -10.51
C HIS A 141 -11.48 -1.91 -11.01
N ILE A 142 -11.29 -2.12 -12.31
CA ILE A 142 -9.95 -2.14 -12.96
C ILE A 142 -9.34 -0.74 -13.14
N THR A 143 -10.04 0.32 -12.75
CA THR A 143 -9.56 1.71 -12.72
C THR A 143 -9.59 2.27 -11.31
N TRP A 144 -8.63 3.15 -10.99
CA TRP A 144 -8.53 3.76 -9.66
C TRP A 144 -9.80 4.53 -9.31
N ALA A 145 -10.40 4.20 -8.16
CA ALA A 145 -11.64 4.78 -7.67
C ALA A 145 -12.76 4.81 -8.75
N ASN A 146 -12.79 3.80 -9.62
CA ASN A 146 -13.69 3.72 -10.77
C ASN A 146 -13.66 4.97 -11.68
N THR A 147 -12.48 5.59 -11.84
CA THR A 147 -12.26 6.80 -12.65
C THR A 147 -11.17 6.59 -13.70
N PRO A 148 -11.50 6.60 -15.01
CA PRO A 148 -12.85 6.61 -15.58
C PRO A 148 -13.63 5.33 -15.23
N PRO A 149 -14.97 5.30 -15.37
CA PRO A 149 -15.77 4.12 -15.08
C PRO A 149 -15.29 2.88 -15.86
N SER A 150 -15.21 1.74 -15.19
CA SER A 150 -14.78 0.47 -15.79
C SER A 150 -15.55 -0.72 -15.22
N ARG A 151 -15.34 -1.91 -15.79
CA ARG A 151 -15.94 -3.14 -15.26
C ARG A 151 -15.31 -3.53 -13.92
N GLU A 152 -16.04 -4.33 -13.15
CA GLU A 152 -15.50 -4.98 -11.97
C GLU A 152 -14.32 -5.90 -12.32
N THR A 153 -13.37 -5.96 -11.39
CA THR A 153 -12.22 -6.86 -11.42
C THR A 153 -12.68 -8.30 -11.16
N LYS A 154 -12.09 -9.25 -11.89
CA LYS A 154 -12.39 -10.68 -11.78
C LYS A 154 -11.17 -11.42 -11.30
N LEU A 155 -11.36 -12.52 -10.56
CA LEU A 155 -10.27 -13.40 -10.14
C LEU A 155 -9.42 -13.93 -11.31
N GLY A 156 -10.03 -14.07 -12.50
CA GLY A 156 -9.31 -14.49 -13.72
C GLY A 156 -8.59 -13.36 -14.45
N ASP A 157 -8.65 -12.11 -13.98
CA ASP A 157 -7.87 -11.02 -14.56
C ASP A 157 -6.38 -11.21 -14.22
N ASN A 158 -5.50 -10.81 -15.14
CA ASN A 158 -4.06 -10.82 -14.92
C ASN A 158 -3.60 -9.50 -14.28
N ILE A 159 -2.72 -9.60 -13.30
CA ILE A 159 -1.87 -8.50 -12.83
C ILE A 159 -0.54 -8.60 -13.58
N ASP A 160 -0.02 -7.48 -14.06
CA ASP A 160 1.24 -7.39 -14.80
C ASP A 160 2.19 -6.40 -14.12
N LEU A 161 3.45 -6.80 -13.93
CA LEU A 161 4.53 -5.98 -13.37
C LEU A 161 5.51 -5.52 -14.46
N GLY A 162 5.16 -5.71 -15.73
CA GLY A 162 5.97 -5.34 -16.89
C GLY A 162 7.31 -6.07 -16.88
N TYR A 163 8.40 -5.30 -16.79
CA TYR A 163 9.75 -5.87 -16.77
C TYR A 163 10.19 -6.40 -15.40
N ALA A 164 9.43 -6.10 -14.33
CA ALA A 164 9.79 -6.50 -12.97
C ALA A 164 9.31 -7.92 -12.60
N GLY A 165 8.36 -8.49 -13.33
CA GLY A 165 7.81 -9.81 -13.04
C GLY A 165 6.92 -10.33 -14.17
N LYS A 166 6.67 -11.64 -14.19
CA LYS A 166 5.76 -12.24 -15.16
C LYS A 166 4.31 -11.94 -14.78
N PRO A 167 3.39 -11.79 -15.76
CA PRO A 167 1.97 -11.69 -15.49
C PRO A 167 1.45 -12.90 -14.69
N ILE A 168 0.50 -12.66 -13.79
CA ILE A 168 -0.12 -13.68 -12.95
C ILE A 168 -1.61 -13.40 -12.76
N GLN A 169 -2.44 -14.45 -12.65
CA GLN A 169 -3.86 -14.25 -12.36
C GLN A 169 -4.06 -13.83 -10.91
N ILE A 170 -5.07 -12.97 -10.67
CA ILE A 170 -5.46 -12.58 -9.30
C ILE A 170 -5.76 -13.82 -8.47
N ALA A 171 -6.46 -14.81 -9.04
CA ALA A 171 -6.81 -16.08 -8.37
C ALA A 171 -5.59 -16.81 -7.78
N ASP A 172 -4.43 -16.74 -8.44
CA ASP A 172 -3.22 -17.46 -8.04
C ASP A 172 -2.46 -16.79 -6.88
N VAL A 173 -2.87 -15.58 -6.49
CA VAL A 173 -2.23 -14.78 -5.44
C VAL A 173 -3.18 -14.36 -4.32
N MET A 174 -4.37 -14.97 -4.24
CA MET A 174 -5.34 -14.70 -3.17
C MET A 174 -5.04 -15.43 -1.86
N ASP A 175 -4.12 -16.39 -1.87
CA ASP A 175 -3.72 -17.21 -0.72
C ASP A 175 -2.20 -17.37 -0.71
N THR A 176 -1.60 -16.94 0.41
CA THR A 176 -0.14 -16.95 0.66
C THR A 176 0.49 -18.35 0.66
N LEU A 177 -0.32 -19.41 0.68
CA LEU A 177 0.10 -20.81 0.66
C LEU A 177 -0.27 -21.55 -0.63
N SER A 178 -0.67 -20.83 -1.68
CA SER A 178 -1.08 -21.41 -2.96
C SER A 178 -0.43 -20.72 -4.17
N GLY A 179 -0.62 -21.29 -5.37
CA GLY A 179 -0.03 -20.74 -6.59
C GLY A 179 1.50 -20.71 -6.50
N PRO A 180 2.15 -19.58 -6.82
CA PRO A 180 3.60 -19.44 -6.64
C PRO A 180 4.01 -19.05 -5.21
N LEU A 181 3.05 -18.81 -4.31
CA LEU A 181 3.30 -18.35 -2.95
C LEU A 181 3.38 -19.54 -1.98
N CYS A 182 4.28 -19.43 -1.00
CA CYS A 182 4.44 -20.41 0.07
C CYS A 182 5.10 -19.75 1.28
N TYR A 183 4.38 -18.83 1.92
CA TYR A 183 4.86 -18.11 3.10
C TYR A 183 3.74 -17.86 4.11
N PHE A 184 4.13 -17.55 5.35
CA PHE A 184 3.22 -17.11 6.40
C PHE A 184 3.89 -16.06 7.28
N TYR A 185 3.09 -15.33 8.04
CA TYR A 185 3.56 -14.33 8.99
C TYR A 185 3.57 -14.86 10.42
N LEU A 186 4.66 -14.60 11.14
CA LEU A 186 4.77 -14.82 12.58
C LEU A 186 4.31 -13.59 13.38
#